data_AF-A0A5Q2N8J9-F1
#
_entry.id   AF-A0A5Q2N8J9-F1
#
_cell.length_a   1.000
_cell.length_b   1.000
_cell.length_c   1.000
_cell.angle_alpha   90.00
_cell.angle_beta   90.00
_cell.angle_gamma   90.00
#
_symmetry.space_group_name_H-M   'P 1'
#
loop_
_entity.id
_entity.type
_entity.pdbx_description
1 polymer ?
#
loop_
_entity_poly.entity_id
_entity_poly.type
_entity_poly.pdbx_seq_one_letter_code
_entity_poly.pdbx_strand_id
1 'polypeptide(L)'
;MTKVLGSYIGRYTLVHVLIYGIAGMFFYQGTGYEEAMVPMDVIKQYGPLDNFLTAVVALLGQIARGALIALLLYPFYKVIVKKDHGWLLLFGLLFGLNVLGFQIFFVESIEYFTVVDSLPEVIETFRIEVPEIIVKSLLISVLFFGGRESG
;
A
#
# COMPACT_ATOMS: atom_id res chain seq x y z
N MET A 1 28.36 -6.42 -1.62
CA MET A 1 27.09 -6.79 -0.96
C MET A 1 26.22 -5.57 -0.68
N THR A 2 26.74 -4.53 -0.03
CA THR A 2 26.03 -3.26 0.29
C THR A 2 25.51 -2.49 -0.93
N LYS A 3 26.25 -2.42 -2.04
CA LYS A 3 25.79 -1.73 -3.27
C LYS A 3 24.56 -2.40 -3.92
N VAL A 4 24.50 -3.74 -3.89
CA VAL A 4 23.37 -4.51 -4.44
C VAL A 4 22.12 -4.32 -3.58
N LEU A 5 22.27 -4.36 -2.25
CA LEU A 5 21.20 -4.08 -1.30
C LEU A 5 20.67 -2.64 -1.45
N GLY A 6 21.56 -1.65 -1.52
CA GLY A 6 21.18 -0.24 -1.68
C GLY A 6 20.42 0.03 -2.99
N SER A 7 20.89 -0.56 -4.11
CA SER A 7 20.20 -0.46 -5.41
C SER A 7 18.81 -1.13 -5.38
N TYR A 8 18.71 -2.31 -4.76
CA TYR A 8 17.44 -3.02 -4.58
C TYR A 8 16.42 -2.20 -3.76
N ILE A 9 16.84 -1.70 -2.59
CA ILE A 9 15.98 -0.90 -1.72
C ILE A 9 15.57 0.38 -2.44
N GLY A 10 16.51 1.13 -3.01
CA GLY A 10 16.20 2.38 -3.71
C GLY A 10 15.20 2.20 -4.85
N ARG A 11 15.38 1.16 -5.67
CA ARG A 11 14.46 0.83 -6.76
C ARG A 11 13.07 0.46 -6.25
N TYR A 12 12.98 -0.40 -5.24
CA TYR A 12 11.69 -0.80 -4.66
C TYR A 12 10.98 0.40 -4.04
N THR A 13 11.68 1.20 -3.22
CA THR A 13 11.13 2.39 -2.59
C THR A 13 10.63 3.41 -3.62
N LEU A 14 11.37 3.62 -4.72
CA LEU A 14 10.93 4.52 -5.78
C LEU A 14 9.63 4.04 -6.43
N VAL A 15 9.55 2.77 -6.82
CA VAL A 15 8.33 2.18 -7.41
C VAL A 15 7.17 2.26 -6.42
N HIS A 16 7.41 1.94 -5.14
CA HIS A 16 6.42 2.03 -4.07
C HIS A 16 5.86 3.46 -3.97
N VAL A 17 6.71 4.47 -3.81
CA VAL A 17 6.29 5.86 -3.64
C VAL A 17 5.52 6.35 -4.87
N LEU A 18 6.01 6.06 -6.08
CA LEU A 18 5.34 6.45 -7.31
C LEU A 18 3.94 5.82 -7.42
N ILE A 19 3.81 4.52 -7.16
CA ILE A 19 2.50 3.87 -7.24
C ILE A 19 1.56 4.34 -6.13
N TYR A 20 2.04 4.50 -4.90
CA TYR A 20 1.19 4.99 -3.82
C TYR A 20 0.71 6.43 -4.08
N GLY A 21 1.57 7.29 -4.63
CA GLY A 21 1.20 8.65 -5.00
C GLY A 21 0.22 8.69 -6.17
N ILE A 22 0.55 8.01 -7.28
CA ILE A 22 -0.26 8.04 -8.50
C ILE A 22 -1.59 7.31 -8.30
N ALA A 23 -1.56 6.06 -7.84
CA ALA A 23 -2.79 5.31 -7.61
C ALA A 23 -3.61 5.93 -6.48
N GLY A 24 -2.97 6.41 -5.40
CA GLY A 24 -3.68 7.13 -4.34
C GLY A 24 -4.43 8.35 -4.88
N MET A 25 -3.80 9.16 -5.73
CA MET A 25 -4.47 10.31 -6.36
C MET A 25 -5.62 9.89 -7.27
N PHE A 26 -5.43 8.86 -8.10
CA PHE A 26 -6.48 8.35 -9.00
C PHE A 26 -7.70 7.82 -8.23
N PHE A 27 -7.48 7.02 -7.18
CA PHE A 27 -8.58 6.49 -6.36
C PHE A 27 -9.23 7.60 -5.54
N TYR A 28 -8.44 8.51 -4.96
CA TYR A 28 -8.96 9.66 -4.22
C TYR A 28 -9.93 10.51 -5.05
N GLN A 29 -9.57 10.81 -6.31
CA GLN A 29 -10.40 11.61 -7.22
C GLN A 29 -11.52 10.82 -7.91
N GLY A 30 -11.34 9.50 -8.10
CA GLY A 30 -12.16 8.70 -9.00
C GLY A 30 -13.25 7.85 -8.34
N THR A 31 -13.16 7.56 -7.03
CA THR A 31 -14.04 6.56 -6.38
C THR A 31 -14.91 7.12 -5.27
N GLY A 32 -15.02 8.45 -5.12
CA GLY A 32 -15.72 9.06 -3.98
C GLY A 32 -15.01 8.80 -2.65
N TYR A 33 -13.69 8.57 -2.68
CA TYR A 33 -12.90 8.23 -1.51
C TYR A 33 -13.04 9.30 -0.43
N GLU A 34 -13.10 10.58 -0.81
CA GLU A 34 -13.34 11.71 0.09
C GLU A 34 -14.64 11.52 0.89
N GLU A 35 -15.73 11.13 0.25
CA GLU A 35 -17.04 10.90 0.89
C GLU A 35 -17.04 9.67 1.81
N ALA A 36 -16.32 8.60 1.43
CA ALA A 36 -16.15 7.40 2.25
C ALA A 36 -15.23 7.61 3.46
N MET A 37 -14.36 8.63 3.38
CA MET A 37 -13.35 8.97 4.37
C MET A 37 -13.83 10.03 5.38
N VAL A 38 -14.73 10.93 4.98
CA VAL A 38 -15.34 11.96 5.84
C VAL A 38 -15.94 11.42 7.17
N PRO A 39 -16.59 10.24 7.22
CA PRO A 39 -17.10 9.67 8.47
C PRO A 39 -15.99 9.15 9.41
N MET A 40 -14.79 8.88 8.89
CA MET A 40 -13.72 8.27 9.68
C MET A 40 -13.02 9.35 10.51
N ASP A 41 -13.32 9.40 11.81
CA ASP A 41 -12.64 10.29 12.79
C ASP A 41 -11.10 10.13 12.79
N VAL A 42 -10.61 9.01 12.26
CA VAL A 42 -9.20 8.71 12.02
C VAL A 42 -8.53 9.78 11.13
N ILE A 43 -9.22 10.36 10.15
CA ILE A 43 -8.63 11.33 9.20
C ILE A 43 -8.42 12.69 9.84
N LYS A 44 -9.26 13.05 10.81
CA LYS A 44 -9.08 14.27 11.61
C LYS A 44 -7.75 14.25 12.36
N GLN A 45 -7.17 13.07 12.63
CA GLN A 45 -5.86 12.93 13.27
C GLN A 45 -4.67 13.22 12.33
N TYR A 46 -4.85 13.12 11.01
CA TYR A 46 -3.78 13.31 10.02
C TYR A 46 -3.63 14.77 9.54
N GLY A 47 -4.51 15.66 10.01
CA GLY A 47 -4.49 17.08 9.68
C GLY A 47 -5.02 17.39 8.27
N PRO A 48 -5.08 18.67 7.89
CA PRO A 48 -5.61 19.09 6.60
C PRO A 48 -4.75 18.56 5.45
N LEU A 49 -5.40 17.94 4.45
CA LEU A 49 -4.76 17.36 3.25
C LEU A 49 -4.20 18.43 2.30
N ASP A 50 -4.65 19.67 2.43
CA ASP A 50 -4.21 20.86 1.69
C ASP A 50 -2.96 21.54 2.30
N ASN A 51 -2.50 21.08 3.47
CA ASN A 51 -1.29 21.60 4.10
C ASN A 51 -0.03 20.95 3.51
N PHE A 52 0.88 21.79 3.00
CA PHE A 52 2.19 21.38 2.49
C PHE A 52 2.97 20.50 3.47
N LEU A 53 2.95 20.81 4.76
CA LEU A 53 3.67 20.04 5.79
C LEU A 53 3.10 18.62 5.91
N THR A 54 1.77 18.47 5.89
CA THR A 54 1.08 17.17 5.92
C THR A 54 1.49 16.33 4.70
N ALA A 55 1.51 16.94 3.51
CA ALA A 55 1.92 16.26 2.28
C ALA A 55 3.39 15.79 2.34
N VAL A 56 4.29 16.61 2.88
CA VAL A 56 5.70 16.24 3.06
C VAL A 56 5.84 15.08 4.06
N VAL A 57 5.15 15.13 5.20
CA VAL A 57 5.18 14.04 6.19
C VAL A 57 4.61 12.74 5.60
N ALA A 58 3.51 12.82 4.85
CA ALA A 58 2.94 11.66 4.15
C ALA A 58 3.94 11.06 3.14
N LEU A 59 4.60 11.90 2.34
CA LEU A 59 5.63 11.45 1.39
C LEU A 59 6.82 10.78 2.08
N LEU A 60 7.35 11.40 3.15
CA LEU A 60 8.44 10.81 3.95
C LEU A 60 8.02 9.48 4.58
N GLY A 61 6.77 9.38 5.05
CA GLY A 61 6.17 8.14 5.54
C GLY A 61 6.14 7.05 4.47
N GLN A 62 5.77 7.38 3.23
CA GLN A 62 5.78 6.43 2.11
C GLN A 62 7.20 5.98 1.74
N ILE A 63 8.18 6.88 1.77
CA ILE A 63 9.58 6.53 1.54
C ILE A 63 10.07 5.56 2.62
N ALA A 64 9.83 5.88 3.89
CA ALA A 64 10.21 5.04 5.02
C ALA A 64 9.54 3.65 4.95
N ARG A 65 8.22 3.61 4.67
CA ARG A 65 7.47 2.36 4.53
C ARG A 65 7.98 1.51 3.36
N GLY A 66 8.19 2.12 2.19
CA GLY A 66 8.73 1.44 1.03
C GLY A 66 10.12 0.84 1.29
N ALA A 67 11.00 1.60 1.96
CA ALA A 67 12.33 1.12 2.33
C ALA A 67 12.29 -0.02 3.36
N LEU A 68 11.41 0.08 4.37
CA LEU A 68 11.23 -0.96 5.38
C LEU A 68 10.70 -2.26 4.74
N ILE A 69 9.69 -2.17 3.88
CA ILE A 69 9.16 -3.34 3.17
C ILE A 69 10.26 -3.95 2.30
N ALA A 70 11.02 -3.15 1.55
CA ALA A 70 12.15 -3.67 0.76
C ALA A 70 13.15 -4.42 1.65
N LEU A 71 13.51 -3.85 2.80
CA LEU A 71 14.45 -4.48 3.74
C LEU A 71 13.91 -5.83 4.25
N LEU A 72 12.62 -5.91 4.56
CA LEU A 72 11.94 -7.15 5.00
C LEU A 72 11.81 -8.19 3.88
N LEU A 73 11.70 -7.75 2.63
CA LEU A 73 11.65 -8.63 1.45
C LEU A 73 13.03 -9.15 1.04
N TYR A 74 14.11 -8.47 1.42
CA TYR A 74 15.47 -8.80 0.99
C TYR A 74 15.92 -10.25 1.34
N PRO A 75 15.61 -10.82 2.52
CA PRO A 75 15.90 -12.24 2.81
C PRO A 75 15.25 -13.21 1.80
N PHE A 76 14.10 -12.83 1.26
CA PHE A 76 13.35 -13.61 0.28
C PHE A 76 13.72 -13.28 -1.17
N TYR A 77 14.74 -12.44 -1.40
CA TYR A 77 15.15 -11.99 -2.74
C TYR A 77 15.39 -13.16 -3.71
N LYS A 78 16.04 -14.25 -3.27
CA LYS A 78 16.28 -15.41 -4.14
C LYS A 78 15.00 -16.19 -4.47
N VAL A 79 14.00 -16.16 -3.59
CA VAL A 79 12.74 -16.90 -3.77
C VAL A 79 11.75 -16.11 -4.60
N ILE A 80 11.66 -14.81 -4.35
CA ILE A 80 10.74 -13.89 -5.01
C ILE A 80 11.36 -13.41 -6.32
N VAL A 81 12.56 -12.82 -6.27
CA VAL A 81 13.11 -12.09 -7.41
C VAL A 81 13.74 -13.02 -8.46
N LYS A 82 14.34 -14.16 -8.09
CA LYS A 82 14.99 -15.05 -9.10
C LYS A 82 14.07 -16.04 -9.82
N LYS A 83 12.75 -16.07 -9.55
CA LYS A 83 11.81 -16.96 -10.24
C LYS A 83 11.10 -16.26 -11.40
N ASP A 84 10.76 -17.02 -12.44
CA ASP A 84 10.04 -16.53 -13.64
C ASP A 84 8.69 -15.86 -13.31
N HIS A 85 8.02 -16.34 -12.26
CA HIS A 85 6.74 -15.82 -11.76
C HIS A 85 6.89 -15.03 -10.45
N GLY A 86 8.07 -14.45 -10.23
CA GLY A 86 8.41 -13.73 -9.00
C GLY A 86 7.48 -12.56 -8.67
N TRP A 87 6.95 -11.91 -9.71
CA TRP A 87 5.98 -10.82 -9.56
C TRP A 87 4.64 -11.29 -8.97
N LEU A 88 4.19 -12.52 -9.25
CA LEU A 88 2.98 -13.09 -8.64
C LEU A 88 3.19 -13.38 -7.15
N LEU A 89 4.38 -13.86 -6.78
CA LEU A 89 4.74 -14.09 -5.38
C LEU A 89 4.80 -12.77 -4.61
N LEU A 90 5.39 -11.73 -5.22
CA LEU A 90 5.41 -10.40 -4.63
C LEU A 90 4.00 -9.81 -4.51
N PHE A 91 3.17 -9.98 -5.54
CA PHE A 91 1.78 -9.53 -5.52
C PHE A 91 1.00 -10.19 -4.38
N GLY A 92 1.02 -11.52 -4.30
CA GLY A 92 0.31 -12.25 -3.25
C GLY A 92 0.78 -11.88 -1.85
N LEU A 93 2.08 -11.65 -1.66
CA LEU A 93 2.63 -11.21 -0.38
C LEU A 93 2.18 -9.80 -0.01
N LEU A 94 2.27 -8.84 -0.93
CA LEU A 94 1.84 -7.46 -0.69
C LEU A 94 0.34 -7.35 -0.50
N PHE A 95 -0.43 -8.05 -1.33
CA PHE A 95 -1.88 -8.12 -1.20
C PHE A 95 -2.26 -8.72 0.16
N GLY A 96 -1.69 -9.87 0.53
CA GLY A 96 -1.93 -10.50 1.82
C GLY A 96 -1.57 -9.62 3.01
N LEU A 97 -0.40 -8.95 2.98
CA LEU A 97 0.01 -8.01 4.02
C LEU A 97 -0.94 -6.82 4.14
N ASN A 98 -1.45 -6.27 3.03
CA ASN A 98 -2.38 -5.14 3.06
C ASN A 98 -3.78 -5.56 3.52
N VAL A 99 -4.26 -6.73 3.10
CA VAL A 99 -5.55 -7.28 3.57
C VAL A 99 -5.49 -7.60 5.06
N LEU A 100 -4.39 -8.19 5.55
CA LEU A 100 -4.22 -8.45 6.99
C LEU A 100 -3.98 -7.16 7.79
N GLY A 101 -3.32 -6.17 7.19
CA GLY A 101 -3.01 -4.87 7.79
C GLY A 101 -4.15 -3.85 7.72
N PHE A 102 -5.31 -4.22 7.17
CA PHE A 102 -6.49 -3.38 7.11
C PHE A 102 -6.92 -2.99 8.53
N GLN A 103 -7.09 -1.69 8.81
CA GLN A 103 -7.39 -1.20 10.16
C GLN A 103 -8.72 -1.75 10.73
N ILE A 104 -9.67 -2.08 9.85
CA ILE A 104 -10.92 -2.78 10.20
C ILE A 104 -10.63 -4.12 10.89
N PHE A 105 -9.51 -4.80 10.58
CA PHE A 105 -9.12 -6.04 11.25
C PHE A 105 -8.47 -5.85 12.63
N PHE A 106 -7.93 -4.67 12.98
CA PHE A 106 -7.05 -4.53 14.15
C PHE A 106 -7.54 -3.61 15.28
N VAL A 107 -8.08 -2.42 14.98
CA VAL A 107 -8.51 -1.46 16.02
C VAL A 107 -10.02 -1.49 16.21
N GLU A 108 -10.73 -1.76 15.13
CA GLU A 108 -12.18 -1.77 15.11
C GLU A 108 -12.76 -3.19 15.18
N SER A 109 -12.06 -4.25 14.78
CA SER A 109 -12.66 -5.60 14.64
C SER A 109 -13.35 -6.20 15.88
N ILE A 110 -13.06 -5.77 17.10
CA ILE A 110 -13.74 -6.31 18.30
C ILE A 110 -14.94 -5.44 18.69
N GLU A 111 -14.82 -4.11 18.64
CA GLU A 111 -15.94 -3.19 18.92
C GLU A 111 -16.85 -3.02 17.69
N TYR A 112 -16.32 -2.89 16.48
CA TYR A 112 -17.04 -2.73 15.22
C TYR A 112 -17.87 -3.98 14.85
N PHE A 113 -17.37 -5.21 15.06
CA PHE A 113 -18.20 -6.41 14.84
C PHE A 113 -19.33 -6.57 15.87
N THR A 114 -19.27 -5.87 17.00
CA THR A 114 -20.30 -5.94 18.06
C THR A 114 -21.19 -4.68 18.12
N VAL A 115 -20.76 -3.56 17.54
CA VAL A 115 -21.40 -2.23 17.61
C VAL A 115 -21.90 -1.74 16.23
N VAL A 116 -21.41 -2.27 15.10
CA VAL A 116 -21.84 -1.80 13.77
C VAL A 116 -23.18 -2.40 13.40
N ASP A 117 -24.16 -1.51 13.33
CA ASP A 117 -25.54 -1.83 13.00
C ASP A 117 -25.81 -1.96 11.49
N SER A 118 -24.78 -2.03 10.62
CA SER A 118 -25.03 -2.30 9.20
C SER A 118 -23.88 -2.96 8.43
N LEU A 119 -24.04 -4.26 8.11
CA LEU A 119 -23.30 -4.96 7.04
C LEU A 119 -23.12 -4.16 5.73
N PRO A 120 -24.08 -3.30 5.32
CA PRO A 120 -23.92 -2.38 4.19
C PRO A 120 -22.68 -1.48 4.22
N GLU A 121 -22.36 -0.83 5.34
CA GLU A 121 -21.21 0.09 5.44
C GLU A 121 -19.87 -0.65 5.26
N VAL A 122 -19.76 -1.86 5.84
CA VAL A 122 -18.59 -2.74 5.64
C VAL A 122 -18.42 -3.06 4.16
N ILE A 123 -19.50 -3.43 3.48
CA ILE A 123 -19.46 -3.81 2.05
C ILE A 123 -19.04 -2.60 1.19
N GLU A 124 -19.50 -1.41 1.54
CA GLU A 124 -19.15 -0.17 0.82
C GLU A 124 -17.67 0.18 0.96
N THR A 125 -17.12 0.14 2.17
CA THR A 125 -15.68 0.37 2.42
C THR A 125 -14.83 -0.66 1.68
N PHE A 126 -15.21 -1.95 1.73
CA PHE A 126 -14.51 -3.00 0.99
C PHE A 126 -14.56 -2.78 -0.53
N ARG A 127 -15.69 -2.28 -1.06
CA ARG A 127 -15.85 -2.00 -2.49
C ARG A 127 -14.89 -0.93 -2.99
N ILE A 128 -14.52 0.03 -2.15
CA ILE A 128 -13.65 1.14 -2.51
C ILE A 128 -12.17 0.78 -2.27
N GLU A 129 -11.84 0.24 -1.09
CA GLU A 129 -10.45 0.04 -0.68
C GLU A 129 -9.82 -1.23 -1.27
N VAL A 130 -10.58 -2.32 -1.47
CA VAL A 130 -10.04 -3.58 -2.00
C VAL A 130 -9.51 -3.41 -3.43
N PRO A 131 -10.23 -2.79 -4.38
CA PRO A 131 -9.69 -2.54 -5.71
C PRO A 131 -8.41 -1.71 -5.69
N GLU A 132 -8.33 -0.69 -4.83
CA GLU A 132 -7.13 0.12 -4.67
C GLU A 132 -5.94 -0.70 -4.20
N ILE A 133 -6.11 -1.54 -3.17
CA ILE A 133 -5.08 -2.44 -2.65
C ILE A 133 -4.62 -3.43 -3.72
N ILE A 134 -5.55 -4.02 -4.47
CA ILE A 134 -5.24 -4.95 -5.57
C ILE A 134 -4.40 -4.24 -6.63
N VAL A 135 -4.85 -3.07 -7.11
CA VAL A 135 -4.18 -2.31 -8.16
C VAL A 135 -2.79 -1.86 -7.69
N LYS A 136 -2.66 -1.29 -6.50
CA LYS A 136 -1.35 -0.87 -5.95
C LYS A 136 -0.39 -2.06 -5.83
N SER A 137 -0.85 -3.17 -5.24
CA SER A 137 -0.02 -4.36 -5.04
C SER A 137 0.42 -4.98 -6.37
N LEU A 138 -0.48 -5.01 -7.36
CA LEU A 138 -0.19 -5.53 -8.69
C LEU A 138 0.79 -4.64 -9.44
N LEU A 139 0.55 -3.32 -9.48
CA LEU A 139 1.40 -2.36 -10.17
C LEU A 139 2.81 -2.31 -9.60
N ILE A 140 2.94 -2.31 -8.26
CA ILE A 140 4.26 -2.40 -7.62
C ILE A 140 4.96 -3.69 -8.06
N SER A 141 4.25 -4.81 -8.03
CA SER A 141 4.85 -6.11 -8.34
C SER A 141 5.29 -6.21 -9.80
N VAL A 142 4.47 -5.73 -10.74
CA VAL A 142 4.79 -5.74 -12.16
C VAL A 142 5.92 -4.76 -12.48
N LEU A 143 5.84 -3.50 -12.04
CA LEU A 143 6.87 -2.49 -12.36
C LEU A 143 8.20 -2.79 -11.66
N PHE A 144 8.14 -3.29 -10.42
CA PHE A 144 9.33 -3.71 -9.72
C PHE A 144 10.03 -4.86 -10.42
N PHE A 145 9.35 -5.72 -11.18
CA PHE A 145 9.97 -6.78 -11.97
C PHE A 145 10.29 -6.37 -13.42
N GLY A 146 9.44 -5.56 -14.04
CA GLY A 146 9.58 -5.09 -15.43
C GLY A 146 10.83 -4.24 -15.67
N GLY A 147 11.31 -3.52 -14.66
CA GLY A 147 12.60 -2.80 -14.72
C GLY A 147 13.85 -3.70 -14.59
N ARG A 148 13.73 -5.03 -14.68
CA ARG A 148 14.88 -5.93 -14.77
C ARG A 148 15.39 -5.87 -16.20
N GLU A 149 16.46 -5.14 -16.43
CA GLU A 149 17.33 -5.47 -17.55
C GLU A 149 17.74 -6.94 -17.40
N SER A 150 17.50 -7.72 -18.44
CA SER A 150 17.96 -9.09 -18.62
C SER A 150 19.47 -9.15 -18.44
N GLY A 151 19.91 -9.53 -17.24
CA GLY A 151 21.30 -9.83 -16.89
C GLY A 151 21.39 -11.23 -16.30
#